data_AF-A0A6L9LB53-F1
#
_entry.id   AF-A0A6L9LB53-F1
#
_cell.length_a   1.000
_cell.length_b   1.000
_cell.length_c   1.000
_cell.angle_alpha   90.00
_cell.angle_beta   90.00
_cell.angle_gamma   90.00
#
_symmetry.space_group_name_H-M   'P 1'
#
loop_
_entity.id
_entity.type
_entity.pdbx_description
1 polymer ?
#
loop_
_entity_poly.entity_id
_entity_poly.type
_entity_poly.pdbx_seq_one_letter_code
_entity_poly.pdbx_strand_id
1 'polypeptide(L)'
;MRHARFGWNDYIANHKSFGYRQNEKGINKQGELKKFEEFSAAGGLHSDAADYARFMIGTMKGTGLTSTSLKEMLRRHVYLSDSTSAWTLGFSVYKTKYGDLFFHSGNNGDFTCSMAFNKDKKCGYVILTNNNRAGYIEDKILPLFK
;
A
#
# COMPACT_ATOMS: atom_id res chain seq x y z
N MET A 1 -4.84 -1.01 14.17
CA MET A 1 -3.70 -0.22 13.69
C MET A 1 -3.47 0.91 14.68
N ARG A 2 -2.49 0.79 15.57
CA ARG A 2 -2.30 1.74 16.69
C ARG A 2 -1.60 3.04 16.28
N HIS A 3 -0.83 3.01 15.21
CA HIS A 3 0.03 4.08 14.67
C HIS A 3 -0.51 4.65 13.35
N ALA A 4 -1.73 4.28 12.96
CA ALA A 4 -2.39 4.80 11.77
C ALA A 4 -3.16 6.10 12.09
N ARG A 5 -2.90 7.18 11.35
CA ARG A 5 -3.53 8.49 11.56
C ARG A 5 -3.82 9.16 10.23
N PHE A 6 -4.97 9.81 10.16
CA PHE A 6 -5.22 10.86 9.18
C PHE A 6 -4.98 12.21 9.86
N GLY A 7 -4.25 13.09 9.19
CA GLY A 7 -3.93 14.41 9.73
C GLY A 7 -2.74 14.45 10.69
N TRP A 8 -2.23 15.66 10.90
CA TRP A 8 -1.09 15.95 11.75
C TRP A 8 -1.44 15.86 13.24
N ASN A 9 -0.53 15.30 14.05
CA ASN A 9 -0.62 15.27 15.51
C ASN A 9 0.77 15.01 16.12
N ASP A 10 0.86 15.03 17.46
CA ASP A 10 2.13 14.82 18.18
C ASP A 10 2.80 13.49 17.86
N TYR A 11 2.01 12.42 17.64
CA TYR A 11 2.58 11.13 17.28
C TYR A 11 3.26 11.22 15.90
N ILE A 12 2.58 11.77 14.90
CA ILE A 12 3.15 11.96 13.55
C ILE A 12 4.35 12.90 13.58
N ALA A 13 4.29 13.99 14.36
CA ALA A 13 5.39 14.94 14.51
C ALA A 13 6.68 14.28 15.02
N ASN A 14 6.57 13.31 15.91
CA ASN A 14 7.71 12.64 16.53
C ASN A 14 8.20 11.38 15.79
N HIS A 15 7.37 10.78 14.93
CA HIS A 15 7.67 9.46 14.33
C HIS A 15 7.73 9.44 12.81
N LYS A 16 7.21 10.46 12.12
CA LYS A 16 7.21 10.50 10.66
C LYS A 16 8.63 10.69 10.13
N SER A 17 9.07 9.80 9.24
CA SER A 17 10.34 9.93 8.53
C SER A 17 10.32 11.14 7.59
N PHE A 18 11.48 11.75 7.36
CA PHE A 18 11.65 12.67 6.24
C PHE A 18 11.59 11.93 4.91
N GLY A 19 11.00 12.56 3.89
CA GLY A 19 11.02 12.07 2.51
C GLY A 19 12.29 12.51 1.80
N TYR A 20 12.77 11.71 0.86
CA TYR A 20 13.98 12.00 0.08
C TYR A 20 13.68 11.98 -1.43
N ARG A 21 14.29 12.91 -2.15
CA ARG A 21 14.28 12.94 -3.61
C ARG A 21 15.69 12.77 -4.15
N GLN A 22 15.89 11.72 -4.92
CA GLN A 22 17.12 11.48 -5.67
C GLN A 22 17.12 12.31 -6.95
N ASN A 23 18.20 13.05 -7.19
CA ASN A 23 18.42 13.77 -8.44
C ASN A 23 18.98 12.84 -9.55
N GLU A 24 19.16 13.37 -10.75
CA GLU A 24 19.69 12.63 -11.90
C GLU A 24 21.09 12.04 -11.65
N LYS A 25 21.88 12.67 -10.77
CA LYS A 25 23.23 12.23 -10.39
C LYS A 25 23.23 11.17 -9.28
N GLY A 26 22.07 10.68 -8.85
CA GLY A 26 21.96 9.67 -7.80
C GLY A 26 22.05 10.21 -6.37
N ILE A 27 22.12 11.53 -6.19
CA ILE A 27 22.26 12.15 -4.87
C ILE A 27 20.87 12.33 -4.26
N ASN A 28 20.67 11.76 -3.06
CA ASN A 28 19.45 11.93 -2.28
C ASN A 28 19.46 13.27 -1.54
N LYS A 29 18.43 14.08 -1.73
CA LYS A 29 18.17 15.29 -0.94
C LYS A 29 16.98 15.06 -0.02
N GLN A 30 17.16 15.34 1.26
CA GLN A 30 16.08 15.34 2.24
C GLN A 30 15.12 16.50 1.96
N GLY A 31 13.82 16.23 1.97
CA GLY A 31 12.78 17.25 1.95
C GLY A 31 12.40 17.73 3.35
N GLU A 32 11.48 18.68 3.40
CA GLU A 32 10.91 19.13 4.67
C GLU A 32 9.83 18.18 5.17
N LEU A 33 9.60 18.21 6.49
CA LEU A 33 8.52 17.47 7.11
C LEU A 33 7.19 18.17 6.84
N LYS A 34 6.50 17.75 5.78
CA LYS A 34 5.19 18.31 5.42
C LYS A 34 4.14 17.98 6.48
N LYS A 35 3.58 19.03 7.08
CA LYS A 35 2.41 18.97 7.95
C LYS A 35 1.15 19.00 7.10
N PHE A 36 0.37 17.92 7.17
CA PHE A 36 -0.94 17.83 6.52
C PHE A 36 -1.97 17.76 7.63
N GLU A 37 -2.67 18.86 7.88
CA GLU A 37 -3.70 18.92 8.92
C GLU A 37 -5.05 18.40 8.41
N GLU A 38 -5.25 18.44 7.10
CA GLU A 38 -6.49 18.00 6.45
C GLU A 38 -6.57 16.49 6.30
N PHE A 39 -7.79 15.96 6.43
CA PHE A 39 -8.11 14.58 6.08
C PHE A 39 -8.05 14.40 4.57
N SER A 40 -7.28 13.40 4.10
CA SER A 40 -7.25 12.99 2.71
C SER A 40 -7.43 11.48 2.59
N ALA A 41 -8.60 11.07 2.11
CA ALA A 41 -8.96 9.66 1.94
C ALA A 41 -8.11 8.94 0.88
N ALA A 42 -7.65 9.67 -0.15
CA ALA A 42 -6.97 9.07 -1.29
C ALA A 42 -5.49 8.71 -1.03
N GLY A 43 -4.84 9.40 -0.08
CA GLY A 43 -3.40 9.22 0.16
C GLY A 43 -2.84 9.90 1.40
N GLY A 44 -3.72 10.35 2.31
CA GLY A 44 -3.33 11.08 3.53
C GLY A 44 -3.07 10.21 4.76
N LEU A 45 -3.19 8.89 4.64
CA LEU A 45 -2.96 7.98 5.77
C LEU A 45 -1.45 7.89 6.08
N HIS A 46 -1.07 8.23 7.31
CA HIS A 46 0.25 7.88 7.87
C HIS A 46 0.13 6.57 8.64
N SER A 47 1.06 5.64 8.42
CA SER A 47 1.14 4.35 9.13
C SER A 47 2.57 3.82 9.05
N ASP A 48 2.86 2.77 9.83
CA ASP A 48 4.04 1.93 9.64
C ASP A 48 3.68 0.61 8.91
N ALA A 49 4.70 -0.15 8.53
CA ALA A 49 4.54 -1.40 7.79
C ALA A 49 3.86 -2.49 8.63
N ALA A 50 4.10 -2.53 9.94
CA ALA A 50 3.52 -3.55 10.82
C ALA A 50 2.01 -3.35 10.99
N ASP A 51 1.55 -2.12 11.15
CA ASP A 51 0.14 -1.79 11.21
C ASP A 51 -0.57 -1.98 9.88
N TYR A 52 0.07 -1.61 8.77
CA TYR A 52 -0.50 -1.89 7.46
C TYR A 52 -0.57 -3.40 7.19
N ALA A 53 0.41 -4.18 7.65
CA ALA A 53 0.35 -5.63 7.60
C ALA A 53 -0.81 -6.19 8.43
N ARG A 54 -1.07 -5.63 9.62
CA ARG A 54 -2.26 -5.99 10.43
C ARG A 54 -3.55 -5.69 9.69
N PHE A 55 -3.63 -4.58 8.94
CA PHE A 55 -4.78 -4.29 8.07
C PHE A 55 -4.97 -5.37 7.00
N MET A 56 -3.91 -5.75 6.29
CA MET A 56 -4.03 -6.81 5.27
C MET A 56 -4.41 -8.16 5.88
N ILE A 57 -3.85 -8.52 7.05
CA ILE A 57 -4.24 -9.73 7.79
C ILE A 57 -5.71 -9.67 8.19
N GLY A 58 -6.19 -8.51 8.65
CA GLY A 58 -7.59 -8.25 8.95
C GLY A 58 -8.48 -8.45 7.72
N THR A 59 -8.10 -7.88 6.58
CA THR A 59 -8.78 -8.07 5.29
C THR A 59 -8.84 -9.54 4.88
N MET A 60 -7.73 -10.27 4.95
CA MET A 60 -7.70 -11.69 4.63
C MET A 60 -8.65 -12.52 5.52
N LYS A 61 -8.80 -12.11 6.78
CA LYS A 61 -9.68 -12.75 7.77
C LYS A 61 -11.12 -12.22 7.76
N GLY A 62 -11.40 -11.12 7.06
CA GLY A 62 -12.69 -10.42 7.16
C GLY A 62 -12.93 -9.73 8.51
N THR A 63 -11.88 -9.41 9.27
CA THR A 63 -12.03 -8.76 10.58
C THR A 63 -12.65 -7.38 10.43
N GLY A 64 -13.76 -7.13 11.15
CA GLY A 64 -14.48 -5.86 11.09
C GLY A 64 -15.37 -5.69 9.84
N LEU A 65 -15.48 -6.71 8.99
CA LEU A 65 -16.34 -6.71 7.81
C LEU A 65 -17.39 -7.82 7.90
N THR A 66 -18.58 -7.57 7.33
CA THR A 66 -19.52 -8.67 7.06
C THR A 66 -18.96 -9.55 5.94
N SER A 67 -19.41 -10.80 5.86
CA SER A 67 -19.06 -11.70 4.76
C SER A 67 -19.44 -11.11 3.39
N THR A 68 -20.59 -10.45 3.31
CA THR A 68 -21.06 -9.73 2.11
C THR A 68 -20.13 -8.58 1.73
N SER A 69 -19.76 -7.73 2.69
CA SER A 69 -18.85 -6.59 2.45
C SER A 69 -17.47 -7.05 2.01
N LEU A 70 -16.91 -8.09 2.64
CA LEU A 70 -15.62 -8.66 2.24
C LEU A 70 -15.70 -9.22 0.82
N LYS A 71 -16.76 -9.98 0.51
CA LYS A 71 -16.98 -10.54 -0.83
C LYS A 71 -17.04 -9.43 -1.89
N GLU A 72 -17.75 -8.35 -1.60
CA GLU A 72 -17.91 -7.24 -2.54
C GLU A 72 -16.63 -6.41 -2.71
N MET A 73 -15.88 -6.22 -1.62
CA MET A 73 -14.59 -5.50 -1.65
C MET A 73 -13.56 -6.20 -2.54
N LEU A 74 -13.53 -7.54 -2.49
CA LEU A 74 -12.58 -8.36 -3.26
C LEU A 74 -13.14 -8.84 -4.60
N ARG A 75 -14.40 -8.54 -4.92
CA ARG A 75 -14.99 -8.86 -6.22
C ARG A 75 -14.32 -8.03 -7.32
N ARG A 76 -14.14 -8.63 -8.49
CA ARG A 76 -13.70 -7.91 -9.70
C ARG A 76 -14.83 -7.01 -10.19
N HIS A 77 -14.54 -5.72 -10.33
CA HIS A 77 -15.48 -4.71 -10.80
C HIS A 77 -15.14 -4.21 -12.20
N VAL A 78 -13.85 -4.04 -12.50
CA VAL A 78 -13.38 -3.56 -13.81
C VAL A 78 -12.25 -4.46 -14.30
N TYR A 79 -12.43 -5.09 -15.46
CA TYR A 79 -11.37 -5.90 -16.08
C TYR A 79 -10.46 -5.02 -16.93
N LEU A 80 -9.15 -5.29 -16.89
CA LEU A 80 -8.17 -4.64 -17.75
C LEU A 80 -8.05 -5.40 -19.09
N SER A 81 -7.38 -4.79 -20.06
CA SER A 81 -7.25 -5.30 -21.44
C SER A 81 -6.59 -6.68 -21.53
N ASP A 82 -5.77 -7.06 -20.56
CA ASP A 82 -5.12 -8.37 -20.49
C ASP A 82 -6.04 -9.50 -19.97
N SER A 83 -7.30 -9.20 -19.61
CA SER A 83 -8.34 -10.07 -19.03
C SER A 83 -8.00 -10.80 -17.73
N THR A 84 -6.71 -10.85 -17.37
CA THR A 84 -6.18 -11.55 -16.19
C THR A 84 -5.97 -10.60 -15.02
N SER A 85 -5.94 -9.30 -15.29
CA SER A 85 -5.91 -8.22 -14.31
C SER A 85 -7.26 -7.52 -14.22
N ALA A 86 -7.62 -7.11 -13.01
CA ALA A 86 -8.84 -6.33 -12.76
C ALA A 86 -8.65 -5.36 -11.59
N TRP A 87 -9.59 -4.44 -11.41
CA TRP A 87 -9.74 -3.64 -10.20
C TRP A 87 -10.92 -4.15 -9.37
N THR A 88 -10.69 -4.21 -8.07
CA THR A 88 -11.69 -4.42 -7.02
C THR A 88 -11.92 -3.10 -6.27
N LEU A 89 -12.70 -3.11 -5.18
CA LEU A 89 -12.84 -1.91 -4.36
C LEU A 89 -11.58 -1.72 -3.50
N GLY A 90 -10.61 -0.98 -4.05
CA GLY A 90 -9.38 -0.59 -3.36
C GLY A 90 -8.17 -1.50 -3.59
N PHE A 91 -8.20 -2.43 -4.56
CA PHE A 91 -7.04 -3.21 -4.98
C PHE A 91 -7.07 -3.46 -6.49
N SER A 92 -5.91 -3.46 -7.14
CA SER A 92 -5.77 -4.24 -8.37
C SER A 92 -5.66 -5.72 -7.99
N VAL A 93 -6.06 -6.61 -8.90
CA VAL A 93 -5.96 -8.05 -8.70
C VAL A 93 -5.36 -8.69 -9.94
N TYR A 94 -4.32 -9.48 -9.73
CA TYR A 94 -3.67 -10.30 -10.76
C TYR A 94 -4.04 -11.76 -10.55
N LYS A 95 -4.45 -12.45 -11.62
CA LYS A 95 -4.55 -13.91 -11.59
C LYS A 95 -3.16 -14.52 -11.73
N THR A 96 -2.75 -15.31 -10.73
CA THR A 96 -1.43 -15.94 -10.65
C THR A 96 -1.57 -17.45 -10.65
N LYS A 97 -0.46 -18.19 -10.77
CA LYS A 97 -0.47 -19.65 -10.57
C LYS A 97 -0.84 -20.07 -9.13
N TYR A 98 -0.80 -19.13 -8.18
CA TYR A 98 -1.13 -19.35 -6.77
C TYR A 98 -2.53 -18.85 -6.39
N GLY A 99 -3.31 -18.35 -7.35
CA GLY A 99 -4.62 -17.74 -7.13
C GLY A 99 -4.60 -16.22 -7.30
N ASP A 100 -5.57 -15.55 -6.68
CA ASP A 100 -5.70 -14.09 -6.79
C ASP A 100 -4.66 -13.38 -5.90
N LEU A 101 -3.86 -12.51 -6.52
CA LEU A 101 -2.96 -11.60 -5.83
C LEU A 101 -3.56 -10.20 -5.85
N PHE A 102 -4.03 -9.73 -4.70
CA PHE A 102 -4.53 -8.38 -4.52
C PHE A 102 -3.36 -7.44 -4.25
N PHE A 103 -3.34 -6.28 -4.89
CA PHE A 103 -2.21 -5.37 -4.90
C PHE A 103 -2.68 -3.92 -4.83
N HIS A 104 -1.88 -3.08 -4.17
CA HIS A 104 -1.98 -1.64 -4.25
C HIS A 104 -0.60 -1.02 -4.08
N SER A 105 -0.36 0.13 -4.71
CA SER A 105 0.84 0.94 -4.52
C SER A 105 0.50 2.40 -4.29
N GLY A 106 1.50 3.20 -3.96
CA GLY A 106 1.34 4.62 -3.73
C GLY A 106 2.63 5.36 -4.00
N ASN A 107 2.51 6.60 -4.48
CA ASN A 107 3.63 7.48 -4.75
C ASN A 107 3.22 8.93 -4.49
N ASN A 108 3.75 9.53 -3.42
CA ASN A 108 3.53 10.94 -3.07
C ASN A 108 4.71 11.83 -3.53
N GLY A 109 5.58 11.28 -4.39
CA GLY A 109 6.70 11.94 -5.04
C GLY A 109 8.01 11.92 -4.23
N ASP A 110 7.96 11.86 -2.90
CA ASP A 110 9.11 11.68 -1.99
C ASP A 110 8.96 10.44 -1.08
N PHE A 111 7.83 9.74 -1.21
CA PHE A 111 7.53 8.45 -0.60
C PHE A 111 6.94 7.52 -1.66
N THR A 112 7.31 6.24 -1.60
CA THR A 112 6.67 5.19 -2.39
C THR A 112 6.33 4.01 -1.50
N CYS A 113 5.22 3.33 -1.82
CA CYS A 113 4.83 2.10 -1.15
C CYS A 113 4.28 1.09 -2.16
N SER A 114 4.37 -0.18 -1.78
CA SER A 114 3.70 -1.27 -2.47
C SER A 114 3.29 -2.34 -1.48
N MET A 115 2.14 -2.94 -1.71
CA MET A 115 1.63 -4.03 -0.92
C MET A 115 0.90 -5.03 -1.79
N ALA A 116 1.04 -6.31 -1.43
CA ALA A 116 0.28 -7.38 -2.05
C ALA A 116 -0.12 -8.42 -1.01
N PHE A 117 -1.24 -9.10 -1.23
CA PHE A 117 -1.61 -10.27 -0.46
C PHE A 117 -2.38 -11.28 -1.30
N ASN A 118 -2.21 -12.55 -0.94
CA ASN A 118 -3.04 -13.65 -1.40
C ASN A 118 -3.81 -14.20 -0.20
N LYS A 119 -5.14 -14.02 -0.22
CA LYS A 119 -6.02 -14.37 0.90
C LYS A 119 -6.02 -15.88 1.18
N ASP A 120 -6.01 -16.71 0.15
CA ASP A 120 -6.12 -18.16 0.30
C ASP A 120 -4.81 -18.79 0.77
N LYS A 121 -3.67 -18.24 0.32
CA LYS A 121 -2.33 -18.62 0.77
C LYS A 121 -1.92 -17.98 2.09
N LYS A 122 -2.69 -17.01 2.59
CA LYS A 122 -2.44 -16.28 3.85
C LYS A 122 -1.04 -15.64 3.89
N CYS A 123 -0.58 -15.13 2.75
CA CYS A 123 0.72 -14.50 2.60
C CYS A 123 0.59 -13.13 1.92
N GLY A 124 1.61 -12.31 2.08
CA GLY A 124 1.66 -10.97 1.51
C GLY A 124 2.83 -10.17 2.04
N TYR A 125 2.97 -8.95 1.55
CA TYR A 125 4.02 -8.03 1.96
C TYR A 125 3.51 -6.59 2.01
N VAL A 126 4.17 -5.77 2.84
CA VAL A 126 4.05 -4.32 2.84
C VAL A 126 5.45 -3.74 2.73
N ILE A 127 5.64 -2.84 1.79
CA ILE A 127 6.88 -2.09 1.61
C ILE A 127 6.51 -0.61 1.66
N LEU A 128 7.12 0.10 2.61
CA LEU A 128 7.03 1.55 2.74
C LEU A 128 8.44 2.11 2.61
N THR A 129 8.61 3.11 1.76
CA THR A 129 9.90 3.77 1.59
C THR A 129 9.72 5.28 1.52
N ASN A 130 10.74 5.99 1.97
CA ASN A 130 10.80 7.44 1.99
C ASN A 130 11.70 7.99 0.88
N ASN A 131 11.63 7.38 -0.32
CA ASN A 131 12.42 7.82 -1.47
C ASN A 131 11.63 7.74 -2.77
N ASN A 132 11.81 8.74 -3.64
CA ASN A 132 11.12 8.82 -4.94
C ASN A 132 11.55 7.77 -5.97
N ARG A 133 12.66 7.07 -5.76
CA ARG A 133 13.22 6.08 -6.68
C ARG A 133 13.21 4.65 -6.15
N ALA A 134 12.45 4.36 -5.10
CA ALA A 134 12.34 3.01 -4.55
C ALA A 134 11.33 2.10 -5.28
N GLY A 135 10.72 2.56 -6.39
CA GLY A 135 9.78 1.76 -7.19
C GLY A 135 10.37 0.44 -7.72
N TYR A 136 11.69 0.39 -7.98
CA TYR A 136 12.35 -0.84 -8.45
C TYR A 136 12.20 -2.03 -7.48
N ILE A 137 11.94 -1.78 -6.19
CA ILE A 137 11.73 -2.85 -5.22
C ILE A 137 10.46 -3.63 -5.57
N GLU A 138 9.41 -2.95 -6.02
CA GLU A 138 8.19 -3.58 -6.50
C GLU A 138 8.47 -4.52 -7.69
N ASP A 139 9.26 -4.05 -8.67
CA ASP A 139 9.65 -4.85 -9.84
C ASP A 139 10.43 -6.12 -9.47
N LYS A 140 11.12 -6.14 -8.33
CA LYS A 140 11.87 -7.30 -7.83
C LYS A 140 11.02 -8.23 -6.96
N ILE A 141 10.10 -7.68 -6.18
CA ILE A 141 9.32 -8.46 -5.22
C ILE A 141 8.03 -8.99 -5.82
N LEU A 142 7.28 -8.19 -6.59
CA LEU A 142 5.98 -8.58 -7.11
C LEU A 142 6.02 -9.86 -7.98
N PRO A 143 7.04 -10.09 -8.83
CA PRO A 143 7.13 -11.33 -9.60
C PRO A 143 7.29 -12.60 -8.75
N LEU A 144 7.76 -12.49 -7.50
CA LEU A 144 7.87 -13.64 -6.59
C LEU A 144 6.50 -14.13 -6.09
N PHE A 145 5.46 -13.33 -6.28
CA PHE A 145 4.08 -13.62 -5.89
C PHE A 145 3.16 -13.91 -7.09
N LYS A 146 3.65 -13.77 -8.33
CA LYS A 146 2.93 -14.08 -9.58
C LYS A 146 3.22 -15.51 -10.07
#